data_AF-A0A962Z5X5-F1
#
_entry.id   AF-A0A962Z5X5-F1
#
_cell.length_a   1.000
_cell.length_b   1.000
_cell.length_c   1.000
_cell.angle_alpha   90.00
_cell.angle_beta   90.00
_cell.angle_gamma   90.00
#
_symmetry.space_group_name_H-M   'P 1'
#
loop_
_entity.id
_entity.type
_entity.pdbx_description
1 polymer ?
#
loop_
_entity_poly.entity_id
_entity_poly.type
_entity_poly.pdbx_seq_one_letter_code
_entity_poly.pdbx_strand_id
1 'polypeptide(L)'
;MLYHLLFPFAGDFGFFNVFRYITFRTGGAVMTALFISFLIGPYVIRRLRAKQREGQPIREDGPESHLLTKKGTPTMGGVLILLALGIATLLWADLSNGFVWIVLLVTLGYGGIGFIDDYYKLTRRSSRGLAGRMKLLLQTAIAIIAAIAAMLLTGEPLRDALAV
;
A
#
# COMPACT_ATOMS: atom_id res chain seq x y z
N MET A 1 7.94 -14.95 0.99
CA MET A 1 8.00 -16.05 1.99
C MET A 1 7.77 -17.44 1.38
N LEU A 2 6.80 -17.61 0.46
CA LEU A 2 6.53 -18.89 -0.21
C LEU A 2 7.73 -19.49 -0.94
N TYR A 3 8.56 -18.65 -1.57
CA TYR A 3 9.81 -19.10 -2.17
C TYR A 3 10.70 -19.86 -1.18
N HIS A 4 10.99 -19.27 -0.02
CA HIS A 4 11.84 -19.88 1.00
C HIS A 4 11.23 -21.15 1.63
N LEU A 5 9.90 -21.24 1.68
CA LEU A 5 9.19 -22.41 2.21
C LEU A 5 9.07 -23.57 1.21
N LEU A 6 8.80 -23.28 -0.06
CA LEU A 6 8.44 -24.29 -1.06
C LEU A 6 9.61 -24.69 -1.96
N PHE A 7 10.60 -23.81 -2.15
CA PHE A 7 11.78 -24.11 -2.97
C PHE A 7 12.62 -25.30 -2.44
N PRO A 8 12.79 -25.51 -1.12
CA PRO A 8 13.51 -26.69 -0.62
C PRO A 8 12.90 -28.03 -1.05
N PHE A 9 11.59 -28.08 -1.31
CA PHE A 9 10.88 -29.29 -1.79
C PHE A 9 10.96 -29.48 -3.30
N ALA A 10 11.58 -28.55 -4.04
CA ALA A 10 11.76 -28.67 -5.48
C ALA A 10 12.71 -29.82 -5.88
N GLY A 11 13.53 -30.31 -4.95
CA GLY A 11 14.35 -31.51 -5.15
C GLY A 11 13.51 -32.79 -5.26
N ASP A 12 12.37 -32.85 -4.57
CA ASP A 12 11.48 -34.02 -4.56
C ASP A 12 10.35 -33.90 -5.59
N PHE A 13 9.87 -32.68 -5.86
CA PHE A 13 8.82 -32.42 -6.84
C PHE A 13 9.20 -31.23 -7.75
N GLY A 14 9.54 -31.53 -9.01
CA GLY A 14 9.95 -30.51 -9.99
C GLY A 14 8.94 -29.39 -10.24
N PHE A 15 7.67 -29.59 -9.88
CA PHE A 15 6.63 -28.55 -9.90
C PHE A 15 7.00 -27.32 -9.06
N PHE A 16 7.66 -27.47 -7.91
CA PHE A 16 8.00 -26.33 -7.04
C PHE A 16 9.10 -25.43 -7.62
N ASN A 17 9.79 -25.85 -8.69
CA ASN A 17 10.78 -25.01 -9.36
C ASN A 17 10.15 -23.76 -10.01
N VAL A 18 8.84 -23.75 -10.27
CA VAL A 18 8.12 -22.57 -10.80
C VAL A 18 8.23 -21.35 -9.87
N PHE A 19 8.36 -21.57 -8.56
CA PHE A 19 8.52 -20.50 -7.57
C PHE A 19 9.88 -19.82 -7.62
N ARG A 20 10.85 -20.34 -8.38
CA ARG A 20 12.14 -19.68 -8.63
C ARG A 20 11.99 -18.49 -9.58
N TYR A 21 11.04 -18.55 -10.51
CA TYR A 21 10.91 -17.53 -11.55
C TYR A 21 10.20 -16.27 -11.02
N ILE A 22 10.85 -15.11 -11.19
CA ILE A 22 10.29 -13.82 -10.76
C ILE A 22 8.96 -13.53 -11.46
N THR A 23 8.84 -13.84 -12.76
CA THR A 23 7.61 -13.64 -13.53
C THR A 23 6.42 -14.41 -12.94
N PHE A 24 6.63 -15.67 -12.56
CA PHE A 24 5.60 -16.49 -11.91
C PHE A 24 5.20 -15.91 -10.56
N ARG A 25 6.19 -15.52 -9.74
CA ARG A 25 5.92 -14.91 -8.43
C ARG A 25 5.18 -13.58 -8.53
N THR A 26 5.52 -12.75 -9.51
CA THR A 26 4.82 -11.49 -9.79
C THR A 26 3.39 -11.74 -10.22
N GLY A 27 3.16 -12.69 -11.15
CA GLY A 27 1.82 -13.08 -11.57
C GLY A 27 0.99 -13.62 -10.40
N GLY A 28 1.58 -14.49 -9.58
CA GLY A 28 0.96 -15.02 -8.36
C GLY A 28 0.61 -13.92 -7.35
N ALA A 29 1.48 -12.93 -7.16
CA ALA A 29 1.22 -11.79 -6.29
C ALA A 29 0.03 -10.94 -6.78
N VAL A 30 -0.03 -10.64 -8.08
CA VAL A 30 -1.14 -9.87 -8.68
C VAL A 30 -2.46 -10.63 -8.51
N MET A 31 -2.49 -11.92 -8.86
CA MET A 31 -3.69 -12.73 -8.72
C MET A 31 -4.13 -12.87 -7.26
N THR A 32 -3.18 -13.02 -6.34
CA THR A 32 -3.46 -13.08 -4.90
C THR A 32 -4.04 -11.77 -4.39
N ALA A 33 -3.46 -10.63 -4.77
CA ALA A 33 -3.96 -9.30 -4.39
C ALA A 33 -5.38 -9.07 -4.94
N LEU A 34 -5.64 -9.48 -6.19
CA LEU A 34 -6.95 -9.39 -6.82
C LEU A 34 -7.98 -10.26 -6.07
N PHE A 35 -7.63 -11.50 -5.77
CA PHE A 35 -8.50 -12.43 -5.06
C PHE A 35 -8.84 -11.92 -3.65
N ILE A 36 -7.83 -11.43 -2.91
CA ILE A 36 -8.04 -10.80 -1.60
C ILE A 36 -8.97 -9.59 -1.73
N SER A 37 -8.77 -8.75 -2.75
CA SER A 37 -9.59 -7.57 -2.99
C SER A 37 -11.05 -7.92 -3.27
N PHE A 38 -11.32 -8.99 -4.03
CA PHE A 38 -12.69 -9.44 -4.29
C PHE A 38 -13.34 -10.13 -3.10
N LEU A 39 -12.58 -10.92 -2.33
CA LEU A 39 -13.12 -11.64 -1.18
C LEU A 39 -13.40 -10.69 0.00
N ILE A 40 -12.45 -9.82 0.32
CA ILE A 40 -12.50 -8.92 1.48
C ILE A 40 -13.15 -7.57 1.14
N GLY A 41 -13.10 -7.15 -0.13
CA GLY A 41 -13.60 -5.86 -0.59
C GLY A 41 -15.06 -5.58 -0.19
N PRO A 42 -16.03 -6.47 -0.47
CA PRO A 42 -17.41 -6.25 -0.09
C PRO A 42 -17.60 -6.07 1.42
N TYR A 43 -16.84 -6.81 2.24
CA TYR A 43 -16.87 -6.67 3.69
C TYR A 43 -16.32 -5.32 4.14
N VAL A 44 -15.16 -4.91 3.61
CA VAL A 44 -14.53 -3.62 3.93
C VAL A 44 -15.44 -2.46 3.51
N ILE A 45 -16.00 -2.51 2.30
CA ILE A 45 -16.92 -1.49 1.80
C ILE A 45 -18.16 -1.39 2.69
N ARG A 46 -18.77 -2.51 3.09
CA ARG A 46 -19.92 -2.50 4.02
C ARG A 46 -19.56 -1.89 5.37
N ARG A 47 -18.40 -2.22 5.93
CA ARG A 47 -17.92 -1.66 7.21
C ARG A 47 -17.62 -0.17 7.11
N LEU A 48 -17.00 0.28 6.03
CA LEU A 48 -16.75 1.70 5.80
C LEU A 48 -18.07 2.46 5.63
N ARG A 49 -19.01 1.95 4.83
CA ARG A 49 -20.34 2.55 4.64
C ARG A 49 -21.13 2.65 5.94
N ALA A 50 -21.05 1.63 6.80
CA ALA A 50 -21.71 1.63 8.10
C ALA A 50 -21.15 2.70 9.05
N LYS A 51 -19.84 2.99 8.98
CA LYS A 51 -19.18 4.04 9.77
C LYS A 51 -19.30 5.43 9.15
N GLN A 52 -19.48 5.52 7.84
CA GLN A 52 -19.51 6.76 7.04
C GLN A 52 -20.90 6.99 6.44
N ARG A 53 -21.96 6.87 7.26
CA ARG A 53 -23.36 6.92 6.78
C ARG A 53 -23.70 8.21 6.01
N GLU A 54 -23.05 9.31 6.38
CA GLU A 54 -23.28 10.63 5.78
C GLU A 54 -22.29 10.97 4.64
N GLY A 55 -21.39 10.04 4.28
CA GLY A 55 -20.41 10.23 3.20
C GLY A 55 -19.25 11.17 3.57
N GLN A 56 -18.44 11.56 2.57
CA GLN A 56 -17.43 12.61 2.76
C GLN A 56 -18.12 13.98 2.96
N PRO A 57 -17.62 14.83 3.88
CA PRO A 57 -18.02 16.23 3.94
C PRO A 57 -17.75 16.89 2.58
N ILE A 58 -18.81 17.27 1.88
CA ILE A 58 -18.71 17.82 0.54
C ILE A 58 -18.27 19.29 0.68
N ARG A 59 -17.25 19.71 -0.06
CA ARG A 59 -16.89 21.14 -0.15
C ARG A 59 -18.00 21.86 -0.90
N GLU A 60 -18.51 22.95 -0.31
CA GLU A 60 -19.55 23.77 -0.95
C GLU A 60 -19.00 24.59 -2.14
N ASP A 61 -17.68 24.73 -2.25
CA ASP A 61 -16.99 25.50 -3.29
C ASP A 61 -16.97 24.84 -4.70
N GLY A 62 -17.74 23.77 -4.96
CA GLY A 62 -17.65 22.97 -6.19
C GLY A 62 -18.93 22.98 -7.06
N PRO A 63 -18.83 22.73 -8.38
CA PRO A 63 -20.00 22.71 -9.27
C PRO A 63 -21.04 21.66 -8.85
N GLU A 64 -22.34 21.99 -8.95
CA GLU A 64 -23.45 21.20 -8.41
C GLU A 64 -23.50 19.73 -8.89
N SER A 65 -23.02 19.45 -10.11
CA SER A 65 -22.93 18.10 -10.67
C SER A 65 -21.94 17.18 -9.91
N HIS A 66 -20.91 17.77 -9.28
CA HIS A 66 -19.94 17.06 -8.45
C HIS A 66 -20.46 16.76 -7.04
N LEU A 67 -21.46 17.50 -6.56
CA LEU A 67 -22.07 17.35 -5.24
C LEU A 67 -23.04 16.15 -5.19
N LEU A 68 -23.78 15.90 -6.28
CA LEU A 68 -24.78 14.84 -6.38
C LEU A 68 -24.16 13.45 -6.57
N THR A 69 -23.09 13.35 -7.36
CA THR A 69 -22.50 12.04 -7.77
C THR A 69 -21.59 11.41 -6.71
N LYS A 70 -20.98 12.22 -5.82
CA LYS A 70 -20.12 11.72 -4.73
C LYS A 70 -20.88 11.35 -3.45
N LYS A 71 -22.20 11.55 -3.43
CA LYS A 71 -23.04 11.33 -2.26
C LYS A 71 -23.20 9.82 -2.04
N GLY A 72 -22.59 9.30 -0.97
CA GLY A 72 -22.80 7.92 -0.50
C GLY A 72 -21.73 6.89 -0.87
N THR A 73 -20.66 7.28 -1.59
CA THR A 73 -19.48 6.44 -1.79
C THR A 73 -18.53 6.59 -0.59
N PRO A 74 -18.20 5.50 0.13
CA PRO A 74 -17.31 5.59 1.28
C PRO A 74 -15.88 5.99 0.85
N THR A 75 -15.24 6.81 1.67
CA THR A 75 -13.82 7.16 1.56
C THR A 75 -12.94 6.12 2.25
N MET A 76 -11.62 6.13 1.96
CA MET A 76 -10.60 5.19 2.46
C MET A 76 -10.53 3.84 1.74
N GLY A 77 -10.96 3.75 0.48
CA GLY A 77 -10.77 2.53 -0.34
C GLY A 77 -9.31 2.08 -0.47
N GLY A 78 -8.35 3.01 -0.31
CA GLY A 78 -6.92 2.70 -0.28
C GLY A 78 -6.51 1.68 0.79
N VAL A 79 -7.28 1.54 1.88
CA VAL A 79 -7.01 0.52 2.91
C VAL A 79 -7.10 -0.89 2.32
N LEU A 80 -8.08 -1.14 1.43
CA LEU A 80 -8.21 -2.44 0.77
C LEU A 80 -7.01 -2.72 -0.13
N ILE A 81 -6.59 -1.72 -0.90
CA ILE A 81 -5.44 -1.82 -1.82
C ILE A 81 -4.17 -2.12 -1.02
N LEU A 82 -3.89 -1.35 0.04
CA LEU A 82 -2.70 -1.54 0.87
C LEU A 82 -2.68 -2.88 1.59
N LEU A 83 -3.85 -3.35 2.06
CA LEU A 83 -3.97 -4.66 2.71
C LEU A 83 -3.69 -5.79 1.70
N ALA A 84 -4.35 -5.76 0.54
CA ALA A 84 -4.16 -6.76 -0.50
C ALA A 84 -2.72 -6.79 -1.03
N LEU A 85 -2.14 -5.61 -1.31
CA LEU A 85 -0.76 -5.45 -1.77
C LEU A 85 0.23 -5.91 -0.69
N GLY A 86 0.02 -5.54 0.57
CA GLY A 86 0.89 -5.92 1.67
C GLY A 86 0.93 -7.43 1.86
N ILE A 87 -0.23 -8.09 1.91
CA ILE A 87 -0.32 -9.56 2.04
C ILE A 87 0.31 -10.25 0.84
N ALA A 88 -0.02 -9.83 -0.39
CA ALA A 88 0.52 -10.42 -1.60
C ALA A 88 2.05 -10.27 -1.67
N THR A 89 2.58 -9.11 -1.33
CA THR A 89 4.03 -8.86 -1.29
C THR A 89 4.70 -9.75 -0.24
N LEU A 90 4.19 -9.82 0.98
CA LEU A 90 4.79 -10.67 2.04
C LEU A 90 4.81 -12.15 1.65
N LEU A 91 3.75 -12.60 0.97
CA LEU A 91 3.61 -13.98 0.55
C LEU A 91 4.59 -14.32 -0.58
N TRP A 92 4.65 -13.50 -1.63
CA TRP A 92 5.35 -13.82 -2.88
C TRP A 92 6.74 -13.20 -3.03
N ALA A 93 6.99 -12.04 -2.41
CA ALA A 93 8.28 -11.36 -2.52
C ALA A 93 9.38 -12.06 -1.72
N ASP A 94 10.62 -11.72 -2.06
CA ASP A 94 11.80 -12.24 -1.38
C ASP A 94 12.10 -11.34 -0.17
N LEU A 95 11.88 -11.88 1.03
CA LEU A 95 11.99 -11.10 2.26
C LEU A 95 13.44 -10.95 2.74
N SER A 96 14.39 -11.71 2.19
CA SER A 96 15.81 -11.44 2.40
C SER A 96 16.30 -10.22 1.60
N ASN A 97 15.53 -9.77 0.61
CA ASN A 97 15.85 -8.58 -0.14
C ASN A 97 15.39 -7.34 0.64
N GLY A 98 16.35 -6.58 1.18
CA GLY A 98 16.07 -5.35 1.93
C GLY A 98 15.34 -4.26 1.13
N PHE A 99 15.47 -4.23 -0.21
CA PHE A 99 14.74 -3.28 -1.06
C PHE A 99 13.23 -3.51 -1.03
N VAL A 100 12.77 -4.76 -0.84
CA VAL A 100 11.34 -5.06 -0.68
C VAL A 100 10.79 -4.38 0.59
N TRP A 101 11.56 -4.39 1.68
CA TRP A 101 11.19 -3.73 2.92
C TRP A 101 11.15 -2.21 2.79
N ILE A 102 12.09 -1.61 2.04
CA ILE A 102 12.08 -0.18 1.76
C ILE A 102 10.81 0.21 1.00
N VAL A 103 10.46 -0.51 -0.07
CA VAL A 103 9.25 -0.22 -0.86
C VAL A 103 7.98 -0.42 -0.02
N LEU A 104 7.92 -1.47 0.80
CA LEU A 104 6.81 -1.69 1.73
C LEU A 104 6.69 -0.57 2.76
N LEU A 105 7.81 -0.13 3.35
CA LEU A 105 7.84 0.97 4.31
C LEU A 105 7.31 2.26 3.69
N VAL A 106 7.80 2.64 2.50
CA VAL A 106 7.32 3.85 1.81
C VAL A 106 5.84 3.74 1.49
N THR A 107 5.42 2.62 0.91
CA THR A 107 4.02 2.40 0.48
C THR A 107 3.05 2.43 1.66
N LEU A 108 3.33 1.64 2.71
CA LEU A 108 2.48 1.59 3.90
C LEU A 108 2.58 2.87 4.73
N GLY A 109 3.74 3.50 4.78
CA GLY A 109 3.96 4.75 5.50
C GLY A 109 3.17 5.91 4.89
N TYR A 110 3.29 6.13 3.58
CA TYR A 110 2.49 7.14 2.87
C TYR A 110 0.99 6.80 2.91
N GLY A 111 0.66 5.51 2.78
CA GLY A 111 -0.69 5.00 2.95
C GLY A 111 -1.28 5.33 4.34
N GLY A 112 -0.49 5.17 5.39
CA GLY A 112 -0.87 5.51 6.77
C GLY A 112 -1.08 7.01 6.96
N ILE A 113 -0.22 7.85 6.40
CA ILE A 113 -0.41 9.32 6.41
C ILE A 113 -1.71 9.70 5.71
N GLY A 114 -1.99 9.11 4.53
CA GLY A 114 -3.24 9.32 3.81
C GLY A 114 -4.45 8.86 4.61
N PHE A 115 -4.36 7.71 5.28
CA PHE A 115 -5.42 7.19 6.13
C PHE A 115 -5.71 8.13 7.32
N ILE A 116 -4.69 8.64 8.00
CA ILE A 116 -4.84 9.59 9.11
C ILE A 116 -5.49 10.90 8.61
N ASP A 117 -5.08 11.39 7.44
CA ASP A 117 -5.65 12.59 6.83
C ASP A 117 -7.14 12.43 6.53
N ASP A 118 -7.53 11.32 5.90
CA ASP A 118 -8.92 11.00 5.60
C ASP A 118 -9.73 10.72 6.87
N TYR A 119 -9.11 10.14 7.89
CA TYR A 119 -9.73 9.89 9.19
C TYR A 119 -10.06 11.21 9.90
N TYR A 120 -9.16 12.19 9.86
CA TYR A 120 -9.41 13.51 10.42
C TYR A 120 -10.50 14.27 9.67
N LYS A 121 -10.51 14.24 8.33
CA LYS A 121 -11.59 14.85 7.54
C LYS A 121 -12.95 14.28 7.91
N LEU A 122 -13.03 12.96 8.05
CA LEU A 122 -14.26 12.26 8.40
C LEU A 122 -14.71 12.58 9.83
N THR A 123 -13.80 12.47 10.80
CA THR A 123 -14.11 12.65 12.23
C THR A 123 -14.48 14.10 12.55
N ARG A 124 -13.78 15.07 11.96
CA ARG A 124 -14.01 16.50 12.20
C ARG A 124 -15.08 17.11 11.29
N ARG A 125 -15.69 16.31 10.40
CA ARG A 125 -16.67 16.75 9.40
C ARG A 125 -16.24 18.03 8.67
N SER A 126 -14.96 18.14 8.38
CA SER A 126 -14.36 19.32 7.77
C SER A 126 -13.49 18.89 6.60
N SER A 127 -13.42 19.74 5.57
CA SER A 127 -12.47 19.57 4.47
C SER A 127 -11.01 19.68 4.93
N ARG A 128 -10.77 20.25 6.12
CA ARG A 128 -9.45 20.35 6.75
C ARG A 128 -9.04 19.01 7.37
N GLY A 129 -8.10 18.33 6.71
CA GLY A 129 -7.42 17.14 7.23
C GLY A 129 -6.24 17.47 8.15
N LEU A 130 -5.19 16.66 8.05
CA LEU A 130 -3.94 16.84 8.77
C LEU A 130 -3.29 18.19 8.36
N ALA A 131 -2.70 18.89 9.33
CA ALA A 131 -1.98 20.13 9.06
C ALA A 131 -0.89 19.88 8.01
N GLY A 132 -0.83 20.72 6.96
CA GLY A 132 0.10 20.54 5.85
C GLY A 132 1.56 20.41 6.28
N ARG A 133 1.97 21.19 7.30
CA ARG A 133 3.31 21.10 7.90
C ARG A 133 3.60 19.71 8.49
N MET A 134 2.63 19.12 9.19
CA MET A 134 2.79 17.78 9.77
C MET A 134 2.82 16.71 8.67
N LYS A 135 1.98 16.85 7.64
CA LYS A 135 1.99 15.94 6.49
C LYS A 135 3.36 15.93 5.79
N LEU A 136 3.91 17.11 5.52
CA LEU A 136 5.24 17.26 4.91
C LEU A 136 6.33 16.69 5.82
N LEU A 137 6.31 17.00 7.12
CA LEU A 137 7.29 16.47 8.07
C LEU A 137 7.32 14.94 8.07
N LEU A 138 6.15 14.29 8.14
CA LEU A 138 6.05 12.83 8.14
C LEU A 138 6.49 12.22 6.80
N GLN A 139 6.09 12.82 5.67
CA GLN A 139 6.50 12.36 4.34
C GLN A 139 8.01 12.47 4.15
N THR A 140 8.61 13.61 4.52
CA THR A 140 10.04 13.83 4.46
C THR A 140 10.79 12.87 5.37
N ALA A 141 10.31 12.62 6.59
CA ALA A 141 10.92 11.66 7.50
C ALA A 141 10.96 10.24 6.90
N ILE A 142 9.84 9.78 6.32
CA ILE A 142 9.80 8.46 5.64
C ILE A 142 10.76 8.43 4.44
N ALA A 143 10.79 9.49 3.64
CA ALA A 143 11.67 9.57 2.48
C ALA A 143 13.16 9.53 2.87
N ILE A 144 13.55 10.23 3.94
CA ILE A 144 14.92 10.21 4.46
C ILE A 144 15.29 8.81 4.97
N ILE A 145 14.41 8.17 5.75
CA ILE A 145 14.63 6.80 6.25
C ILE A 145 14.81 5.83 5.09
N ALA A 146 13.95 5.92 4.06
CA ALA A 146 14.03 5.07 2.88
C ALA A 146 15.32 5.31 2.08
N ALA A 147 15.74 6.57 1.91
CA ALA A 147 16.98 6.93 1.21
C ALA A 147 18.20 6.38 1.95
N ILE A 148 18.29 6.58 3.27
CA ILE A 148 19.39 6.04 4.09
C ILE A 148 19.42 4.52 4.01
N ALA A 149 18.27 3.85 4.16
CA ALA A 149 18.19 2.40 4.05
C ALA A 149 18.64 1.90 2.67
N ALA A 150 18.27 2.60 1.59
CA ALA A 150 18.70 2.26 0.23
C ALA A 150 20.22 2.42 0.08
N MET A 151 20.80 3.51 0.58
CA MET A 151 22.25 3.73 0.56
C MET A 151 23.02 2.66 1.34
N LEU A 152 22.50 2.20 2.49
CA LEU A 152 23.14 1.16 3.29
C LEU A 152 23.10 -0.23 2.64
N LEU A 153 22.07 -0.51 1.84
CA LEU A 153 21.93 -1.78 1.12
C LEU A 153 22.64 -1.78 -0.24
N THR A 154 22.96 -0.60 -0.77
CA THR A 154 23.64 -0.45 -2.05
C THR A 154 25.15 -0.51 -1.83
N GLY A 155 25.83 -1.43 -2.50
CA GLY A 155 27.30 -1.53 -2.45
C GLY A 155 27.98 -0.41 -3.24
N GLU A 156 29.25 -0.13 -2.91
CA GLU A 156 30.13 0.68 -3.77
C GLU A 156 30.23 0.01 -5.15
N PRO A 157 30.07 0.75 -6.27
CA PRO A 157 30.17 2.21 -6.46
C PRO A 157 28.82 2.97 -6.55
N LEU A 158 27.68 2.27 -6.44
CA LEU A 158 26.35 2.86 -6.70
C LEU A 158 25.78 3.63 -5.49
N ARG A 159 26.48 3.60 -4.36
CA ARG A 159 26.02 4.17 -3.09
C ARG A 159 25.93 5.70 -3.13
N ASP A 160 26.98 6.34 -3.65
CA ASP A 160 27.12 7.80 -3.72
C ASP A 160 27.26 8.32 -5.17
N ALA A 161 27.26 7.43 -6.15
CA ALA A 161 27.32 7.81 -7.55
C ALA A 161 26.03 8.51 -7.99
N LEU A 162 26.19 9.65 -8.65
CA LEU A 162 25.10 10.25 -9.42
C LEU A 162 24.77 9.32 -10.59
N ALA A 163 23.47 9.09 -10.82
CA ALA A 163 23.01 8.43 -12.05
C ALA A 163 23.31 9.37 -13.23
N VAL A 164 24.49 9.20 -13.84
CA VAL A 164 24.90 9.85 -15.09
C VAL A 164 24.74 8.87 -16.22
#